data_AF-A0A2T3M9I2-F1
#
_entry.id   AF-A0A2T3M9I2-F1
#
_cell.length_a   1.000
_cell.length_b   1.000
_cell.length_c   1.000
_cell.angle_alpha   90.00
_cell.angle_beta   90.00
_cell.angle_gamma   90.00
#
_symmetry.space_group_name_H-M   'P 1'
#
loop_
_entity.id
_entity.type
_entity.pdbx_description
1 polymer ?
#
loop_
_entity_poly.entity_id
_entity_poly.type
_entity_poly.pdbx_seq_one_letter_code
_entity_poly.pdbx_strand_id
1 'polypeptide(L)'
;MYYHALIKLKDYLMSNDVTKEISAFPQVEFQARPKILPGVELIELDSLYGRASNFDHNIFAPHRVNFHHLMYITESTGTHLIDFNNHSYEAGSCIAINAGQVHAFDSKKTSQGYLIIFTQAFLDTVRTTIRVPNFLSGFYTSTDTQILTVQDPEKESFEALLKELLAVKGEKPHDE
;
A
#
# COMPACT_ATOMS: atom_id res chain seq x y z
N MET A 1 -3.71 -15.77 -20.74
CA MET A 1 -3.73 -14.42 -21.36
C MET A 1 -2.84 -13.41 -20.65
N TYR A 2 -2.77 -13.37 -19.30
CA TYR A 2 -1.97 -12.39 -18.53
C TYR A 2 -0.45 -12.40 -18.81
N TYR A 3 0.15 -13.59 -18.96
CA TYR A 3 1.60 -13.74 -19.20
C TYR A 3 2.06 -13.12 -20.53
N HIS A 4 1.21 -13.18 -21.56
CA HIS A 4 1.49 -12.57 -22.87
C HIS A 4 1.40 -11.03 -22.82
N ALA A 5 0.54 -10.48 -21.96
CA ALA A 5 0.43 -9.03 -21.77
C ALA A 5 1.67 -8.49 -21.05
N LEU A 6 2.19 -9.21 -20.04
CA LEU A 6 3.42 -8.83 -19.33
C LEU A 6 4.67 -8.88 -20.21
N ILE A 7 4.78 -9.90 -21.08
CA ILE A 7 5.90 -10.00 -22.04
C ILE A 7 5.84 -8.84 -23.04
N LYS A 8 4.68 -8.58 -23.64
CA LYS A 8 4.52 -7.45 -24.56
C LYS A 8 4.76 -6.10 -23.90
N LEU A 9 4.39 -5.95 -22.63
CA LEU A 9 4.63 -4.74 -21.86
C LEU A 9 6.13 -4.58 -21.57
N LYS A 10 6.82 -5.66 -21.20
CA LYS A 10 8.27 -5.66 -21.00
C LYS A 10 9.03 -5.31 -22.28
N ASP A 11 8.67 -5.90 -23.41
CA ASP A 11 9.28 -5.62 -24.71
C ASP A 11 9.01 -4.17 -25.18
N TYR A 12 7.84 -3.63 -24.85
CA TYR A 12 7.47 -2.24 -25.12
C TYR A 12 8.27 -1.24 -24.25
N LEU A 13 8.47 -1.56 -22.97
CA LEU A 13 9.23 -0.74 -22.02
C LEU A 13 10.73 -0.75 -22.31
N MET A 14 11.26 -1.84 -22.86
CA MET A 14 12.69 -1.96 -23.22
C MET A 14 13.03 -1.26 -24.56
N SER A 15 12.03 -0.75 -25.31
CA SER A 15 12.21 -0.24 -26.68
C SER A 15 11.88 1.24 -26.89
N ASN A 16 11.41 1.99 -25.88
CA ASN A 16 10.98 3.38 -26.07
C ASN A 16 11.46 4.36 -24.97
N ASP A 17 11.75 5.58 -25.42
CA ASP A 17 12.24 6.73 -24.66
C ASP A 17 11.47 6.99 -23.35
N VAL A 18 12.24 7.17 -22.27
CA VAL A 18 11.82 7.32 -20.85
C VAL A 18 10.80 8.45 -20.63
N THR A 19 10.67 9.40 -21.57
CA THR A 19 9.72 10.52 -21.48
C THR A 19 8.25 10.14 -21.72
N LYS A 20 7.93 8.91 -22.17
CA LYS A 20 6.54 8.45 -22.40
C LYS A 20 5.89 7.75 -21.18
N GLU A 21 6.63 7.53 -20.11
CA GLU A 21 6.22 6.75 -18.92
C GLU A 21 5.10 7.40 -18.09
N ILE A 22 4.87 8.71 -18.22
CA ILE A 22 3.93 9.45 -17.35
C ILE A 22 2.46 9.14 -17.69
N SER A 23 2.13 8.66 -18.90
CA SER A 23 0.73 8.48 -19.35
C SER A 23 0.23 7.03 -19.45
N ALA A 24 1.06 6.02 -19.17
CA ALA A 24 0.73 4.63 -19.48
C ALA A 24 -0.16 3.90 -18.45
N PHE A 25 -0.25 4.41 -17.21
CA PHE A 25 -1.03 3.80 -16.12
C PHE A 25 -1.99 4.79 -15.50
N PRO A 26 -3.19 4.34 -15.06
CA PRO A 26 -4.07 5.16 -14.24
C PRO A 26 -3.32 5.70 -13.02
N GLN A 27 -3.46 6.99 -12.77
CA GLN A 27 -2.93 7.68 -11.59
C GLN A 27 -4.03 7.72 -10.55
N VAL A 28 -3.79 7.14 -9.38
CA VAL A 28 -4.74 7.11 -8.27
C VAL A 28 -4.30 8.14 -7.24
N GLU A 29 -5.18 9.11 -7.02
CA GLU A 29 -4.99 10.16 -6.02
C GLU A 29 -5.62 9.79 -4.68
N PHE A 30 -5.05 10.28 -3.60
CA PHE A 30 -5.61 10.09 -2.27
C PHE A 30 -6.93 10.86 -2.14
N GLN A 31 -8.04 10.13 -2.00
CA GLN A 31 -9.34 10.74 -1.76
C GLN A 31 -9.59 10.86 -0.26
N ALA A 32 -9.35 12.04 0.29
CA ALA A 32 -9.58 12.32 1.69
C ALA A 32 -11.06 12.15 2.04
N ARG A 33 -11.37 11.18 2.91
CA ARG A 33 -12.66 11.12 3.59
C ARG A 33 -12.61 12.04 4.81
N PRO A 34 -13.68 12.78 5.16
CA PRO A 34 -13.70 13.59 6.37
C PRO A 34 -13.50 12.66 7.58
N LYS A 35 -12.32 12.74 8.20
CA LYS A 35 -11.82 11.82 9.23
C LYS A 35 -10.97 12.56 10.26
N ILE A 36 -10.82 11.93 11.43
CA ILE A 36 -10.18 12.43 12.64
C ILE A 36 -8.67 12.72 12.45
N LEU A 37 -7.99 12.08 11.49
CA LEU A 37 -6.59 12.34 11.15
C LEU A 37 -6.44 12.64 9.64
N PRO A 38 -6.08 13.88 9.26
CA PRO A 38 -5.92 14.25 7.86
C PRO A 38 -4.70 13.54 7.24
N GLY A 39 -4.89 12.97 6.05
CA GLY A 39 -3.80 12.37 5.26
C GLY A 39 -3.42 10.94 5.64
N VAL A 40 -4.20 10.26 6.48
CA VAL A 40 -4.07 8.81 6.75
C VAL A 40 -5.44 8.13 6.73
N GLU A 41 -5.50 6.91 6.23
CA GLU A 41 -6.71 6.11 6.21
C GLU A 41 -6.42 4.61 6.38
N LEU A 42 -7.18 3.96 7.27
CA LEU A 42 -7.19 2.52 7.46
C LEU A 42 -8.38 1.86 6.73
N ILE A 43 -8.08 0.84 5.94
CA ILE A 43 -9.00 0.07 5.09
C ILE A 43 -8.82 -1.41 5.39
N GLU A 44 -9.92 -2.14 5.54
CA GLU A 44 -9.88 -3.61 5.57
C GLU A 44 -9.76 -4.16 4.15
N LEU A 45 -8.85 -5.10 3.93
CA LEU A 45 -8.60 -5.67 2.60
C LEU A 45 -9.86 -6.33 2.03
N ASP A 46 -10.62 -7.07 2.83
CA ASP A 46 -11.86 -7.70 2.36
C ASP A 46 -12.89 -6.66 1.86
N SER A 47 -13.02 -5.54 2.57
CA SER A 47 -13.86 -4.41 2.16
C SER A 47 -13.33 -3.69 0.91
N LEU A 48 -12.02 -3.66 0.70
CA LEU A 48 -11.39 -3.14 -0.51
C LEU A 48 -11.72 -4.02 -1.71
N TYR A 49 -11.49 -5.34 -1.60
CA TYR A 49 -11.79 -6.32 -2.64
C TYR A 49 -13.28 -6.37 -2.97
N GLY A 50 -14.15 -6.34 -1.96
CA GLY A 50 -15.60 -6.36 -2.14
C GLY A 50 -16.17 -5.13 -2.87
N ARG A 51 -15.42 -4.02 -2.92
CA ARG A 51 -15.79 -2.79 -3.64
C ARG A 51 -14.90 -2.52 -4.86
N ALA A 52 -14.12 -3.50 -5.30
CA ALA A 52 -13.18 -3.35 -6.42
C ALA A 52 -13.84 -2.83 -7.71
N SER A 53 -15.09 -3.21 -7.97
CA SER A 53 -15.88 -2.75 -9.12
C SER A 53 -16.30 -1.28 -9.06
N ASN A 54 -16.19 -0.66 -7.89
CA ASN A 54 -16.67 0.71 -7.66
C ASN A 54 -15.59 1.77 -7.88
N PHE A 55 -14.34 1.34 -8.10
CA PHE A 55 -13.24 2.23 -8.43
C PHE A 55 -13.29 2.57 -9.92
N ASP A 56 -12.79 3.76 -10.26
CA ASP A 56 -12.62 4.23 -11.64
C ASP A 56 -11.48 3.51 -12.40
N HIS A 57 -10.73 2.67 -11.70
CA HIS A 57 -9.64 1.84 -12.22
C HIS A 57 -9.74 0.41 -11.69
N ASN A 58 -9.08 -0.51 -12.38
CA ASN A 58 -8.99 -1.90 -11.95
C ASN A 58 -7.80 -2.09 -10.99
N ILE A 59 -8.08 -2.28 -9.69
CA ILE A 59 -7.06 -2.49 -8.65
C ILE A 59 -6.22 -3.77 -8.86
N PHE A 60 -6.72 -4.71 -9.67
CA PHE A 60 -6.03 -5.96 -10.02
C PHE A 60 -5.11 -5.81 -11.26
N ALA A 61 -5.19 -4.66 -11.93
CA ALA A 61 -4.27 -4.30 -13.01
C ALA A 61 -3.20 -3.33 -12.48
N PRO A 62 -2.02 -3.26 -13.11
CA PRO A 62 -1.00 -2.28 -12.74
C PRO A 62 -1.54 -0.84 -12.75
N HIS A 63 -1.41 -0.13 -11.64
CA HIS A 63 -1.80 1.28 -11.49
C HIS A 63 -0.77 2.00 -10.61
N ARG A 64 -0.64 3.32 -10.79
CA ARG A 64 0.29 4.14 -10.01
C ARG A 64 -0.47 4.87 -8.92
N VAL A 65 0.12 4.90 -7.73
CA VAL A 65 -0.41 5.64 -6.58
C VAL A 65 0.51 6.80 -6.23
N ASN A 66 -0.06 7.97 -5.91
CA ASN A 66 0.70 9.16 -5.50
C ASN A 66 0.76 9.33 -3.96
N PHE A 67 0.52 8.24 -3.24
CA PHE A 67 0.55 8.14 -1.79
C PHE A 67 1.09 6.77 -1.36
N HIS A 68 1.48 6.66 -0.09
CA HIS A 68 2.09 5.46 0.46
C HIS A 68 1.04 4.45 0.93
N HIS A 69 1.36 3.18 0.79
CA HIS A 69 0.59 2.06 1.33
C HIS A 69 1.45 1.25 2.29
N LEU A 70 0.84 0.82 3.38
CA LEU A 70 1.37 -0.17 4.28
C LEU A 70 0.30 -1.23 4.50
N MET A 71 0.51 -2.39 3.89
CA MET A 71 -0.43 -3.49 3.87
C MET A 71 0.06 -4.62 4.77
N TYR A 72 -0.79 -5.09 5.67
CA TYR A 72 -0.49 -6.19 6.58
C TYR A 72 -1.46 -7.34 6.36
N ILE A 73 -0.90 -8.52 6.12
CA ILE A 73 -1.64 -9.73 5.80
C ILE A 73 -1.90 -10.49 7.08
N THR A 74 -3.16 -10.61 7.50
CA THR A 74 -3.52 -11.37 8.70
C THR A 74 -3.73 -12.85 8.38
N GLU A 75 -4.27 -13.13 7.20
CA GLU A 75 -4.48 -14.49 6.70
C GLU A 75 -4.29 -14.51 5.18
N SER A 76 -4.07 -15.71 4.63
CA SER A 76 -3.80 -16.02 3.21
C SER A 76 -2.34 -15.95 2.77
N THR A 77 -2.08 -16.58 1.61
CA THR A 77 -0.85 -16.43 0.83
C THR A 77 -1.21 -15.91 -0.56
N GLY A 78 -0.37 -15.08 -1.15
CA GLY A 78 -0.65 -14.47 -2.46
C GLY A 78 0.58 -13.86 -3.09
N THR A 79 0.34 -13.05 -4.12
CA THR A 79 1.40 -12.31 -4.81
C THR A 79 0.95 -10.89 -5.09
N HIS A 80 1.76 -9.92 -4.69
CA HIS A 80 1.55 -8.51 -5.01
C HIS A 80 2.51 -8.09 -6.12
N LEU A 81 2.08 -7.25 -7.06
CA LEU A 81 2.96 -6.69 -8.08
C LEU A 81 3.46 -5.32 -7.61
N ILE A 82 4.76 -5.06 -7.64
CA ILE A 82 5.36 -3.74 -7.35
C ILE A 82 6.47 -3.48 -8.35
N ASP A 83 6.41 -2.36 -9.07
CA ASP A 83 7.34 -1.96 -10.13
C ASP A 83 7.68 -3.13 -11.07
N PHE A 84 6.63 -3.83 -11.49
CA PHE A 84 6.68 -5.00 -12.39
C PHE A 84 7.36 -6.26 -11.84
N ASN A 85 7.70 -6.29 -10.55
CA ASN A 85 8.20 -7.45 -9.85
C ASN A 85 7.10 -8.09 -9.00
N ASN A 86 7.05 -9.42 -9.00
CA ASN A 86 6.09 -10.18 -8.21
C ASN A 86 6.66 -10.50 -6.83
N HIS A 87 5.87 -10.20 -5.82
CA HIS A 87 6.23 -10.22 -4.41
C HIS A 87 5.30 -11.19 -3.68
N SER A 88 5.79 -12.40 -3.42
CA SER A 88 5.02 -13.41 -2.68
C SER A 88 4.87 -13.02 -1.23
N TYR A 89 3.68 -13.25 -0.65
CA TYR A 89 3.41 -12.98 0.75
C TYR A 89 2.60 -14.08 1.41
N GLU A 90 2.65 -14.08 2.74
CA GLU A 90 1.90 -14.97 3.63
C GLU A 90 1.40 -14.21 4.87
N ALA A 91 0.61 -14.88 5.71
CA ALA A 91 0.15 -14.31 6.98
C ALA A 91 1.34 -13.80 7.82
N GLY A 92 1.22 -12.59 8.36
CA GLY A 92 2.30 -11.88 9.05
C GLY A 92 3.20 -11.03 8.14
N SER A 93 3.04 -11.10 6.81
CA SER A 93 3.80 -10.24 5.89
C SER A 93 3.30 -8.80 5.94
N CYS A 94 4.24 -7.85 5.86
CA CYS A 94 3.95 -6.44 5.64
C CYS A 94 4.54 -5.99 4.31
N ILE A 95 3.73 -5.31 3.51
CA ILE A 95 4.09 -4.86 2.17
C ILE A 95 3.99 -3.34 2.18
N ALA A 96 5.12 -2.70 1.85
CA ALA A 96 5.20 -1.25 1.71
C ALA A 96 5.19 -0.90 0.22
N ILE A 97 4.38 0.08 -0.17
CA ILE A 97 4.37 0.65 -1.53
C ILE A 97 4.51 2.15 -1.37
N ASN A 98 5.60 2.69 -1.90
CA ASN A 98 5.89 4.11 -1.83
C ASN A 98 5.06 4.90 -2.86
N ALA A 99 4.82 6.17 -2.54
CA ALA A 99 4.29 7.12 -3.49
C ALA A 99 5.12 7.13 -4.79
N GLY A 100 4.42 7.10 -5.93
CA GLY A 100 4.99 7.02 -7.26
C GLY A 100 5.22 5.60 -7.77
N GLN A 101 5.09 4.54 -6.96
CA GLN A 101 5.28 3.17 -7.46
C GLN A 101 4.06 2.64 -8.21
N VAL A 102 4.30 1.74 -9.17
CA VAL A 102 3.24 1.02 -9.89
C VAL A 102 2.99 -0.30 -9.19
N HIS A 103 1.74 -0.62 -8.86
CA HIS A 103 1.40 -1.87 -8.19
C HIS A 103 0.09 -2.49 -8.69
N ALA A 104 -0.14 -3.74 -8.30
CA ALA A 104 -1.42 -4.43 -8.51
C ALA A 104 -1.66 -5.46 -7.41
N PHE A 105 -2.92 -5.56 -6.95
CA PHE A 105 -3.34 -6.59 -5.99
C PHE A 105 -3.48 -7.96 -6.68
N ASP A 106 -3.37 -9.04 -5.89
CA ASP A 106 -3.60 -10.40 -6.39
C ASP A 106 -5.04 -10.55 -6.92
N SER A 107 -5.16 -10.91 -8.19
CA SER A 107 -6.46 -11.13 -8.86
C SER A 107 -7.05 -12.51 -8.60
N LYS A 108 -6.26 -13.46 -8.08
CA LYS A 108 -6.66 -14.85 -7.91
C LYS A 108 -7.14 -15.15 -6.50
N LYS A 109 -6.78 -14.33 -5.53
CA LYS A 109 -7.05 -14.55 -4.12
C LYS A 109 -7.40 -13.24 -3.44
N THR A 110 -8.46 -13.25 -2.66
CA THR A 110 -8.78 -12.17 -1.71
C THR A 110 -7.98 -12.40 -0.44
N SER A 111 -7.13 -11.44 -0.10
CA SER A 111 -6.35 -11.49 1.14
C SER A 111 -7.09 -10.81 2.28
N GLN A 112 -6.91 -11.36 3.48
CA GLN A 112 -7.43 -10.75 4.70
C GLN A 112 -6.32 -9.95 5.37
N GLY A 113 -6.72 -8.84 5.97
CA GLY A 113 -5.83 -7.96 6.70
C GLY A 113 -6.20 -6.50 6.48
N TYR A 114 -5.20 -5.65 6.61
CA TYR A 114 -5.38 -4.21 6.69
C TYR A 114 -4.48 -3.49 5.71
N LEU A 115 -4.99 -2.41 5.14
CA LEU A 115 -4.26 -1.47 4.32
C LEU A 115 -4.33 -0.10 4.98
N ILE A 116 -3.18 0.44 5.35
CA ILE A 116 -3.02 1.82 5.78
C ILE A 116 -2.51 2.59 4.57
N ILE A 117 -3.23 3.63 4.16
CA ILE A 117 -2.78 4.57 3.12
C ILE A 117 -2.50 5.92 3.76
N PHE A 118 -1.43 6.58 3.34
CA PHE A 118 -1.06 7.88 3.89
C PHE A 118 -0.28 8.75 2.92
N THR A 119 -0.44 10.06 3.06
CA THR A 119 0.22 11.06 2.21
C THR A 119 1.67 11.28 2.65
N GLN A 120 2.48 11.85 1.74
CA GLN A 120 3.84 12.29 2.10
C GLN A 120 3.83 13.32 3.24
N ALA A 121 2.88 14.26 3.22
CA ALA A 121 2.75 15.28 4.26
C ALA A 121 2.47 14.68 5.65
N PHE A 122 1.66 13.63 5.72
CA PHE A 122 1.44 12.90 6.97
C PHE A 122 2.73 12.23 7.45
N LEU A 123 3.46 11.55 6.56
CA LEU A 123 4.74 10.90 6.88
C LEU A 123 5.78 11.90 7.40
N ASP A 124 5.89 13.07 6.78
CA ASP A 124 6.82 14.13 7.18
C ASP A 124 6.46 14.70 8.56
N THR A 125 5.16 14.84 8.85
CA THR A 125 4.66 15.26 10.17
C THR A 125 5.02 14.23 11.25
N VAL A 126 4.84 12.94 10.96
CA VAL A 126 5.21 11.85 11.88
C VAL A 126 6.72 11.83 12.13
N ARG A 127 7.54 11.97 11.08
CA ARG A 127 9.02 11.99 11.18
C ARG A 127 9.56 13.15 12.01
N THR A 128 8.89 14.30 11.99
CA THR A 128 9.28 15.48 12.75
C THR A 128 8.76 15.48 14.19
N THR A 129 7.63 14.81 14.43
CA THR A 129 6.96 14.77 15.75
C THR A 129 7.47 13.61 16.61
N ILE A 130 7.68 12.43 16.02
CA ILE A 130 8.26 11.29 16.73
C ILE A 130 9.77 11.49 16.73
N ARG A 131 10.38 11.66 17.91
CA ARG A 131 11.83 11.42 18.08
C ARG A 131 12.05 9.93 17.88
N VAL A 132 12.16 9.52 16.62
CA VAL A 132 12.33 8.13 16.28
C VAL A 132 13.69 7.68 16.83
N PRO A 133 13.76 6.74 17.78
CA PRO A 133 15.04 6.18 18.18
C PRO A 133 15.72 5.63 16.93
N ASN A 134 17.03 5.85 16.80
CA ASN A 134 17.87 5.54 15.63
C ASN A 134 17.68 4.14 15.00
N PHE A 135 16.98 3.21 15.65
CA PHE A 135 16.65 1.88 15.13
C PHE A 135 15.73 1.91 13.90
N LEU A 136 14.81 2.88 13.77
CA LEU A 136 13.97 3.02 12.57
C LEU A 136 14.67 3.74 11.41
N SER A 137 15.83 4.38 11.66
CA SER A 137 16.58 5.07 10.62
C SER A 137 17.18 4.10 9.59
N GLY A 138 17.38 2.83 9.94
CA GLY A 138 17.88 1.81 9.01
C GLY A 138 16.82 1.25 8.06
N PHE A 139 15.54 1.29 8.44
CA PHE A 139 14.45 0.69 7.65
C PHE A 139 13.94 1.60 6.52
N TYR A 140 14.12 2.92 6.65
CA TYR A 140 13.64 3.90 5.66
C TYR A 140 14.73 4.45 4.75
N THR A 141 16.01 4.06 4.92
CA THR A 141 17.12 4.52 4.08
C THR A 141 17.45 3.58 2.92
N SER A 142 16.92 2.36 2.90
CA SER A 142 17.04 1.44 1.77
C SER A 142 15.68 1.24 1.12
N THR A 143 15.48 1.81 -0.06
CA THR A 143 14.34 1.60 -0.96
C THR A 143 14.22 0.16 -1.51
N ASP A 144 15.08 -0.74 -1.06
CA ASP A 144 15.33 -2.03 -1.72
C ASP A 144 14.43 -3.16 -1.24
N THR A 145 13.68 -2.99 -0.15
CA THR A 145 12.83 -4.07 0.39
C THR A 145 11.37 -3.67 0.42
N GLN A 146 10.63 -4.15 -0.60
CA GLN A 146 9.20 -3.88 -0.80
C GLN A 146 8.28 -4.79 0.02
N ILE A 147 8.79 -5.96 0.44
CA ILE A 147 8.13 -6.86 1.40
C ILE A 147 9.03 -7.02 2.61
N LEU A 148 8.50 -6.72 3.78
CA LEU A 148 9.12 -7.05 5.04
C LEU A 148 8.35 -8.21 5.67
N THR A 149 9.02 -9.33 5.89
CA THR A 149 8.49 -10.34 6.81
C THR A 149 8.64 -9.77 8.20
N VAL A 150 7.52 -9.36 8.78
CA VAL A 150 7.49 -8.72 10.08
C VAL A 150 7.95 -9.72 11.14
N GLN A 151 9.01 -9.40 11.87
CA GLN A 151 9.41 -10.20 13.03
C GLN A 151 8.46 -9.91 14.20
N ASP A 152 8.34 -10.85 15.16
CA ASP A 152 7.37 -10.74 16.27
C ASP A 152 7.33 -9.35 16.98
N PRO A 153 8.45 -8.66 17.28
CA PRO A 153 8.41 -7.35 17.93
C PRO A 153 7.86 -6.22 17.05
N GLU A 154 8.13 -6.29 15.75
CA GLU A 154 7.63 -5.33 14.76
C GLU A 154 6.13 -5.56 14.50
N LYS A 155 5.71 -6.83 14.61
CA LYS A 155 4.33 -7.26 14.46
C LYS A 155 3.47 -6.72 15.60
N GLU A 156 3.95 -6.85 16.84
CA GLU A 156 3.30 -6.26 18.01
C GLU A 156 3.16 -4.73 17.89
N SER A 157 4.21 -4.06 17.40
CA SER A 157 4.18 -2.61 17.18
C SER A 157 3.17 -2.21 16.11
N PHE A 158 3.07 -2.98 15.03
CA PHE A 158 2.11 -2.75 13.96
C PHE A 158 0.66 -3.05 14.42
N GLU A 159 0.44 -4.14 15.16
CA GLU A 159 -0.86 -4.47 15.73
C GLU A 159 -1.31 -3.45 16.78
N ALA A 160 -0.39 -2.89 17.56
CA ALA A 160 -0.67 -1.78 18.47
C ALA A 160 -1.12 -0.53 17.70
N LEU A 161 -0.41 -0.15 16.63
CA LEU A 161 -0.81 0.96 15.75
C LEU A 161 -2.19 0.71 15.13
N LEU A 162 -2.45 -0.50 14.62
CA LEU A 162 -3.76 -0.87 14.09
C LEU A 162 -4.85 -0.70 15.15
N LYS A 163 -4.61 -1.15 16.38
CA LYS A 163 -5.56 -1.02 17.48
C LYS A 163 -5.87 0.44 17.80
N GLU A 164 -4.87 1.31 17.81
CA GLU A 164 -5.07 2.76 17.99
C GLU A 164 -5.88 3.36 16.85
N LEU A 165 -5.54 3.07 15.59
CA LEU A 165 -6.27 3.58 14.42
C LEU A 165 -7.72 3.07 14.36
N LEU A 166 -7.96 1.82 14.78
CA LEU A 166 -9.30 1.24 14.87
C LEU A 166 -10.11 1.87 16.01
N ALA A 167 -9.48 2.16 17.16
CA ALA A 167 -10.13 2.85 18.27
C ALA A 167 -10.60 4.25 17.85
N VAL A 168 -9.72 5.01 17.17
CA VAL A 168 -10.06 6.33 16.62
C VAL A 168 -11.21 6.26 15.60
N LYS A 169 -11.24 5.23 14.74
CA LYS A 169 -12.33 5.02 13.76
C LYS A 169 -13.68 4.67 14.43
N GLY A 170 -13.64 4.11 15.64
CA GLY A 170 -14.82 3.70 16.43
C GLY A 170 -15.44 4.82 17.26
N GLU A 171 -14.72 5.91 17.53
CA GLU A 171 -15.27 7.11 18.16
C GLU A 171 -16.12 7.87 17.13
N LYS A 172 -17.45 7.79 17.28
CA LYS A 172 -18.35 8.72 16.58
C LYS A 172 -17.97 10.14 16.99
N PRO A 173 -17.96 11.11 16.06
CA PRO A 173 -17.82 12.51 16.45
C PRO A 173 -18.96 12.81 17.42
N HIS A 174 -18.60 13.35 18.58
CA HIS A 174 -19.55 13.88 19.55
C HIS A 174 -20.28 15.02 18.82
N ASP A 175 -21.56 14.82 18.51
CA ASP A 175 -22.41 15.82 17.90
C ASP A 175 -22.42 17.07 18.82
N GLU A 176 -22.08 18.23 18.25
CA GLU A 176 -22.44 19.57 18.75
C GLU A 176 -23.42 20.23 17.77
#